data_AF-A0A0S7WEA3-F1
#
_entry.id   AF-A0A0S7WEA3-F1
#
_cell.length_a   1.000
_cell.length_b   1.000
_cell.length_c   1.000
_cell.angle_alpha   90.00
_cell.angle_beta   90.00
_cell.angle_gamma   90.00
#
_symmetry.space_group_name_H-M   'P 1'
#
loop_
_entity.id
_entity.type
_entity.pdbx_description
1 polymer ?
#
loop_
_entity_poly.entity_id
_entity_poly.type
_entity_poly.pdbx_seq_one_letter_code
_entity_poly.pdbx_strand_id
1 'polypeptide(L)'
;ELEYHFGSREFLKYYCITGIGAGIITVLTSPHSLVPTIGASGAIFGLLLAYALYFPDRLIYVWFLIPIKAKHLVIILGAIDFMAAFSHTSTGIAHFAHLGGLLVGYLYLRTRRGWRQWLRGKWTQWWVSRRKEKMADLQDEVDRILEKIGQQGMEALTEREKRILDQASKLYDGEIK
;
A
#
# COMPACT_ATOMS: atom_id res chain seq x y z
N GLU A 1 -5.34 8.03 -12.42
CA GLU A 1 -4.43 7.81 -11.26
C GLU A 1 -4.32 6.35 -10.84
N LEU A 2 -5.43 5.68 -10.48
CA LEU A 2 -5.38 4.28 -10.02
C LEU A 2 -4.75 3.33 -11.05
N GLU A 3 -5.12 3.48 -12.33
CA GLU A 3 -4.53 2.71 -13.43
C GLU A 3 -3.02 2.94 -13.55
N TYR A 4 -2.56 4.19 -13.45
CA TYR A 4 -1.12 4.51 -13.46
C TYR A 4 -0.38 3.80 -12.32
N HIS A 5 -0.98 3.73 -11.12
CA HIS A 5 -0.40 3.02 -9.98
C HIS A 5 -0.45 1.48 -10.13
N PHE A 6 -1.46 0.93 -10.82
CA PHE A 6 -1.64 -0.53 -10.95
C PHE A 6 -0.96 -1.11 -12.20
N GLY A 7 -0.86 -0.34 -13.28
CA GLY A 7 -0.69 -0.80 -14.65
C GLY A 7 -2.02 -1.27 -15.26
N SER A 8 -2.20 -1.03 -16.57
CA SER A 8 -3.48 -1.28 -17.28
C SER A 8 -4.00 -2.70 -17.16
N ARG A 9 -3.13 -3.71 -17.26
CA ARG A 9 -3.53 -5.13 -17.12
C ARG A 9 -4.10 -5.44 -15.74
N GLU A 10 -3.47 -4.93 -14.68
CA GLU A 10 -3.90 -5.20 -13.31
C GLU A 10 -5.11 -4.36 -12.92
N PHE A 11 -5.22 -3.15 -13.46
CA PHE A 11 -6.43 -2.33 -13.35
C PHE A 11 -7.64 -3.04 -13.97
N LEU A 12 -7.50 -3.55 -15.20
CA LEU A 12 -8.57 -4.27 -15.88
C LEU A 12 -8.96 -5.56 -15.14
N LYS A 13 -7.98 -6.36 -14.69
CA LYS A 13 -8.26 -7.55 -13.88
C LYS A 13 -9.02 -7.19 -12.60
N TYR A 14 -8.60 -6.15 -11.90
CA TYR A 14 -9.26 -5.71 -10.68
C TYR A 14 -10.70 -5.28 -10.94
N TYR A 15 -10.92 -4.49 -11.99
CA TYR A 15 -12.25 -4.06 -12.41
C TYR A 15 -13.16 -5.24 -12.74
N CYS A 16 -12.68 -6.21 -13.54
CA CYS A 16 -13.48 -7.40 -13.88
C CYS A 16 -13.78 -8.28 -12.66
N ILE A 17 -12.80 -8.52 -11.79
CA ILE A 17 -12.98 -9.36 -10.59
C ILE A 17 -13.99 -8.73 -9.63
N THR A 18 -13.90 -7.43 -9.41
CA THR A 18 -14.84 -6.71 -8.53
C THR A 18 -16.24 -6.68 -9.12
N GLY A 19 -16.39 -6.48 -10.43
CA GLY A 19 -17.68 -6.56 -11.12
C GLY A 19 -18.32 -7.95 -11.06
N ILE A 20 -17.57 -9.00 -11.38
CA ILE A 20 -18.05 -10.38 -11.32
C ILE A 20 -18.43 -10.75 -9.87
N GLY A 21 -17.56 -10.43 -8.91
CA GLY A 21 -17.82 -10.71 -7.50
C GLY A 21 -19.04 -9.95 -6.96
N ALA A 22 -19.24 -8.70 -7.37
CA ALA A 22 -20.45 -7.94 -7.05
C ALA A 22 -21.72 -8.62 -7.59
N GLY A 23 -21.68 -9.11 -8.84
CA GLY A 23 -22.77 -9.87 -9.44
C GLY A 23 -23.08 -11.16 -8.68
N ILE A 24 -22.05 -11.94 -8.33
CA ILE A 24 -22.20 -13.16 -7.54
C ILE A 24 -22.85 -12.86 -6.19
N ILE A 25 -22.36 -11.85 -5.46
CA ILE A 25 -22.93 -11.47 -4.17
C ILE A 25 -24.41 -11.09 -4.31
N THR A 26 -24.75 -10.33 -5.36
CA THR A 26 -26.14 -9.93 -5.61
C THR A 26 -27.06 -11.15 -5.81
N VAL A 27 -26.63 -12.12 -6.64
CA VAL A 27 -27.38 -13.36 -6.88
C VAL A 27 -27.54 -14.17 -5.59
N LEU A 28 -26.50 -14.25 -4.76
CA LEU A 28 -26.56 -14.95 -3.48
C LEU A 28 -27.49 -14.26 -2.47
N THR A 29 -27.54 -12.93 -2.47
CA THR A 29 -28.39 -12.16 -1.55
C THR A 29 -29.84 -12.04 -2.00
N SER A 30 -30.13 -12.26 -3.28
CA SER A 30 -31.48 -12.12 -3.85
C SER A 30 -31.76 -13.18 -4.94
N PRO A 31 -31.69 -14.48 -4.60
CA PRO A 31 -31.74 -15.57 -5.58
C PRO A 31 -33.09 -15.71 -6.29
N HIS A 32 -34.16 -15.18 -5.69
CA HIS A 32 -35.53 -15.23 -6.23
C HIS A 32 -35.95 -13.91 -6.90
N SER A 33 -35.04 -12.95 -7.06
CA SER A 33 -35.37 -11.69 -7.73
C SER A 33 -35.65 -11.94 -9.21
N LEU A 34 -36.84 -11.55 -9.67
CA LEU A 34 -37.20 -11.55 -11.08
C LEU A 34 -36.67 -10.29 -11.80
N VAL A 35 -36.17 -9.31 -11.05
CA VAL A 35 -35.58 -8.09 -11.60
C VAL A 35 -34.09 -8.34 -11.84
N PRO A 36 -33.62 -8.27 -13.10
CA PRO A 36 -32.20 -8.46 -13.40
C PRO A 36 -31.38 -7.29 -12.87
N THR A 37 -30.23 -7.59 -12.28
CA THR A 37 -29.25 -6.56 -11.90
C THR A 37 -28.37 -6.25 -13.11
N ILE A 38 -28.38 -5.00 -13.56
CA ILE A 38 -27.59 -4.53 -14.70
C ILE A 38 -26.80 -3.30 -14.26
N GLY A 39 -25.48 -3.31 -14.47
CA GLY A 39 -24.66 -2.13 -14.26
C GLY A 39 -23.19 -2.44 -13.96
N ALA A 40 -22.33 -1.48 -14.31
CA ALA A 40 -20.92 -1.49 -13.97
C ALA A 40 -20.63 -0.99 -12.54
N SER A 41 -21.64 -0.49 -11.83
CA SER A 41 -21.47 0.25 -10.58
C SER A 41 -20.82 -0.58 -9.48
N GLY A 42 -21.08 -1.89 -9.37
CA GLY A 42 -20.38 -2.77 -8.43
C GLY A 42 -18.85 -2.75 -8.62
N ALA A 43 -18.38 -2.80 -9.87
CA ALA A 43 -16.95 -2.68 -10.18
C ALA A 43 -16.42 -1.27 -9.84
N ILE A 44 -17.21 -0.23 -10.09
CA ILE A 44 -16.87 1.16 -9.73
C ILE A 44 -16.71 1.31 -8.21
N PHE A 45 -17.59 0.70 -7.40
CA PHE A 45 -17.44 0.69 -5.95
C PHE A 45 -16.15 -0.01 -5.50
N GLY A 46 -15.79 -1.11 -6.16
CA GLY A 46 -14.46 -1.71 -6.00
C GLY A 46 -13.32 -0.73 -6.30
N LEU A 47 -13.39 -0.01 -7.42
CA LEU A 47 -12.40 1.02 -7.77
C LEU A 47 -12.34 2.18 -6.77
N LEU A 48 -13.49 2.64 -6.26
CA LEU A 48 -13.57 3.70 -5.25
C LEU A 48 -12.87 3.26 -3.97
N LEU A 49 -13.13 2.02 -3.51
CA LEU A 49 -12.40 1.46 -2.37
C LEU A 49 -10.90 1.43 -2.62
N ALA A 50 -10.46 0.90 -3.77
CA ALA A 50 -9.04 0.88 -4.11
C ALA A 50 -8.46 2.30 -4.05
N TYR A 51 -9.16 3.28 -4.63
CA TYR A 51 -8.72 4.67 -4.61
C TYR A 51 -8.59 5.20 -3.18
N ALA A 52 -9.59 5.00 -2.32
CA ALA A 52 -9.55 5.40 -0.92
C ALA A 52 -8.44 4.71 -0.11
N LEU A 53 -8.08 3.46 -0.44
CA LEU A 53 -7.03 2.71 0.25
C LEU A 53 -5.61 3.08 -0.20
N TYR A 54 -5.44 3.63 -1.40
CA TYR A 54 -4.13 4.08 -1.91
C TYR A 54 -3.93 5.59 -1.76
N PHE A 55 -5.01 6.38 -1.81
CA PHE A 55 -4.97 7.82 -1.76
C PHE A 55 -5.97 8.39 -0.73
N PRO A 56 -5.86 8.00 0.56
CA PRO A 56 -6.88 8.26 1.57
C PRO A 56 -7.16 9.75 1.83
N ASP A 57 -6.14 10.60 1.74
CA ASP A 57 -6.23 12.04 2.01
C ASP A 57 -6.37 12.90 0.75
N ARG A 58 -6.50 12.29 -0.45
CA ARG A 58 -6.84 13.04 -1.67
C ARG A 58 -8.22 13.68 -1.53
N LEU A 59 -8.31 14.97 -1.84
CA LEU A 59 -9.57 15.71 -1.85
C LEU A 59 -10.33 15.44 -3.14
N ILE A 60 -11.59 15.03 -3.00
CA ILE A 60 -12.57 14.88 -4.07
C ILE A 60 -13.61 15.98 -3.85
N TYR A 61 -13.85 16.78 -4.88
CA TYR A 61 -14.84 17.85 -4.82
C TYR A 61 -16.21 17.32 -5.22
N VAL A 62 -17.09 17.16 -4.24
CA VAL A 62 -18.50 16.79 -4.48
C VAL A 62 -19.21 18.02 -5.03
N TRP A 63 -19.88 17.85 -6.19
CA TRP A 63 -20.54 18.93 -6.94
C TRP A 63 -19.64 20.16 -7.17
N PHE A 64 -18.33 19.94 -7.30
CA PHE A 64 -17.32 20.99 -7.46
C PHE A 64 -17.22 22.00 -6.30
N LEU A 65 -17.92 21.78 -5.18
CA LEU A 65 -18.05 22.73 -4.07
C LEU A 65 -17.42 22.21 -2.77
N ILE A 66 -17.74 20.98 -2.39
CA ILE A 66 -17.41 20.46 -1.05
C ILE A 66 -16.18 19.54 -1.16
N PRO A 67 -15.01 19.94 -0.61
CA PRO A 67 -13.83 19.08 -0.60
C PRO A 67 -13.97 18.00 0.47
N ILE A 68 -14.05 16.75 0.06
CA ILE A 68 -14.11 15.59 0.97
C ILE A 68 -12.92 14.68 0.67
N LYS A 69 -12.22 14.22 1.71
CA LYS A 69 -11.14 13.24 1.52
C LYS A 69 -11.72 11.92 1.00
N ALA A 70 -11.04 11.28 0.06
CA ALA A 70 -11.47 10.05 -0.58
C ALA A 70 -11.90 8.95 0.40
N LYS A 71 -11.16 8.78 1.51
CA LYS A 71 -11.54 7.82 2.56
C LYS A 71 -12.91 8.06 3.17
N HIS A 72 -13.24 9.33 3.47
CA HIS A 72 -14.53 9.69 4.06
C HIS A 72 -15.65 9.54 3.04
N LEU A 73 -15.41 9.94 1.78
CA LEU A 73 -16.39 9.79 0.71
C LEU A 73 -16.82 8.32 0.55
N VAL A 74 -15.85 7.40 0.48
CA VAL A 74 -16.15 5.97 0.28
C VAL A 74 -16.81 5.35 1.51
N ILE A 75 -16.41 5.75 2.73
CA ILE A 75 -17.09 5.31 3.96
C ILE A 75 -18.55 5.77 3.96
N ILE A 76 -18.81 7.04 3.61
CA ILE A 76 -20.17 7.58 3.55
C ILE A 76 -21.02 6.86 2.51
N LEU A 77 -20.50 6.69 1.28
CA LEU A 77 -21.20 5.96 0.21
C LEU A 77 -21.50 4.50 0.63
N GLY A 78 -20.51 3.81 1.20
CA GLY A 78 -20.69 2.45 1.68
C GLY A 78 -21.71 2.36 2.82
N ALA A 79 -21.73 3.32 3.74
CA ALA A 79 -22.72 3.38 4.81
C ALA A 79 -24.13 3.63 4.29
N ILE A 80 -24.29 4.53 3.30
CA ILE A 80 -25.57 4.79 2.64
C ILE A 80 -26.08 3.53 1.95
N ASP A 81 -25.24 2.86 1.14
CA ASP A 81 -25.63 1.61 0.48
C ASP A 81 -25.94 0.50 1.49
N PHE A 82 -25.19 0.43 2.58
CA PHE A 82 -25.45 -0.53 3.66
C PHE A 82 -26.84 -0.30 4.27
N MET A 83 -27.14 0.92 4.69
CA MET A 83 -28.46 1.25 5.24
C MET A 83 -29.59 1.01 4.24
N ALA A 84 -29.38 1.39 2.98
CA ALA A 84 -30.38 1.23 1.93
C ALA A 84 -30.62 -0.24 1.56
N ALA A 85 -29.59 -1.10 1.63
CA ALA A 85 -29.70 -2.54 1.38
C ALA A 85 -30.65 -3.25 2.37
N PHE A 86 -30.79 -2.73 3.60
CA PHE A 86 -31.72 -3.26 4.60
C PHE A 86 -33.03 -2.47 4.69
N SER A 87 -33.19 -1.41 3.90
CA SER A 87 -34.42 -0.65 3.87
C SER A 87 -35.52 -1.43 3.13
N HIS A 88 -36.76 -1.35 3.60
CA HIS A 88 -37.91 -1.97 2.92
C HIS A 88 -38.38 -1.19 1.68
N THR A 89 -37.68 -0.12 1.30
CA THR A 89 -38.05 0.72 0.17
C THR A 89 -37.37 0.20 -1.09
N SER A 90 -38.15 -0.24 -2.08
CA SER A 90 -37.61 -0.62 -3.38
C SER A 90 -37.25 0.63 -4.17
N THR A 91 -35.96 0.91 -4.31
CA THR A 91 -35.42 2.08 -5.02
C THR A 91 -34.98 1.75 -6.45
N GLY A 92 -35.02 0.48 -6.87
CA GLY A 92 -34.45 0.02 -8.13
C GLY A 92 -32.91 0.04 -8.18
N ILE A 93 -32.24 0.39 -7.07
CA ILE A 93 -30.79 0.42 -6.96
C ILE A 93 -30.30 -0.89 -6.33
N ALA A 94 -29.35 -1.55 -6.97
CA ALA A 94 -28.76 -2.80 -6.48
C ALA A 94 -27.72 -2.54 -5.38
N HIS A 95 -28.15 -2.13 -4.18
CA HIS A 95 -27.27 -1.79 -3.07
C HIS A 95 -26.32 -2.94 -2.66
N PHE A 96 -26.79 -4.19 -2.70
CA PHE A 96 -25.94 -5.37 -2.47
C PHE A 96 -24.84 -5.54 -3.52
N ALA A 97 -25.04 -5.08 -4.76
CA ALA A 97 -24.00 -5.08 -5.78
C ALA A 97 -22.87 -4.09 -5.43
N HIS A 98 -23.21 -2.89 -4.95
CA HIS A 98 -22.23 -1.90 -4.51
C HIS A 98 -21.41 -2.40 -3.32
N LEU A 99 -22.09 -2.93 -2.30
CA LEU A 99 -21.44 -3.52 -1.12
C LEU A 99 -20.59 -4.73 -1.49
N GLY A 100 -21.07 -5.57 -2.41
CA GLY A 100 -20.31 -6.70 -2.93
C GLY A 100 -19.03 -6.26 -3.65
N GLY A 101 -19.11 -5.18 -4.42
CA GLY A 101 -17.95 -4.53 -5.05
C GLY A 101 -16.91 -4.05 -4.05
N LEU A 102 -17.35 -3.38 -2.98
CA LEU A 102 -16.47 -2.97 -1.87
C LEU A 102 -15.83 -4.19 -1.20
N LEU A 103 -16.62 -5.22 -0.86
CA LEU A 103 -16.12 -6.42 -0.19
C LEU A 103 -15.09 -7.16 -1.03
N VAL A 104 -15.42 -7.48 -2.28
CA VAL A 104 -14.54 -8.22 -3.20
C VAL A 104 -13.29 -7.39 -3.49
N GLY A 105 -13.46 -6.08 -3.68
CA GLY A 105 -12.34 -5.16 -3.88
C GLY A 105 -11.37 -5.14 -2.70
N TYR A 106 -11.89 -5.16 -1.48
CA TYR A 106 -11.09 -5.21 -0.25
C TYR A 106 -10.33 -6.54 -0.14
N LEU A 107 -11.04 -7.66 -0.32
CA LEU A 107 -10.46 -9.01 -0.22
C LEU A 107 -9.35 -9.20 -1.26
N TYR A 108 -9.59 -8.81 -2.51
CA TYR A 108 -8.57 -8.88 -3.57
C TYR A 108 -7.31 -8.09 -3.18
N LEU A 109 -7.46 -6.84 -2.71
CA LEU A 109 -6.33 -6.01 -2.33
C LEU A 109 -5.63 -6.51 -1.08
N ARG A 110 -6.36 -7.07 -0.11
CA ARG A 110 -5.79 -7.67 1.10
C ARG A 110 -4.91 -8.86 0.77
N THR A 111 -5.41 -9.80 -0.04
CA THR A 111 -4.63 -10.97 -0.49
C THR A 111 -3.41 -10.55 -1.31
N ARG A 112 -3.57 -9.56 -2.20
CA ARG A 112 -2.47 -9.00 -3.00
C ARG A 112 -1.41 -8.28 -2.16
N ARG A 113 -1.82 -7.48 -1.15
CA ARG A 113 -0.89 -6.75 -0.26
C ARG A 113 -0.09 -7.72 0.62
N GLY A 114 -0.72 -8.80 1.11
CA GLY A 114 -0.01 -9.87 1.83
C GLY A 114 1.12 -10.49 0.99
N TRP A 115 0.85 -10.80 -0.27
CA TRP A 115 1.85 -11.31 -1.21
C TRP A 115 2.94 -10.29 -1.56
N ARG A 116 2.58 -9.01 -1.79
CA ARG A 116 3.54 -7.95 -2.14
C ARG A 116 4.44 -7.56 -0.97
N GLN A 117 3.93 -7.54 0.26
CA GLN A 117 4.72 -7.28 1.47
C GLN A 117 5.60 -8.47 1.82
N TRP A 118 5.13 -9.71 1.62
CA TRP A 118 5.96 -10.91 1.78
C TRP A 118 7.14 -10.95 0.79
N LEU A 119 6.91 -10.59 -0.48
CA LEU A 119 7.98 -10.48 -1.48
C LEU A 119 8.94 -9.31 -1.20
N ARG A 120 8.46 -8.13 -0.79
CA ARG A 120 9.34 -6.99 -0.48
C ARG A 120 10.09 -7.14 0.84
N GLY A 121 9.45 -7.67 1.88
CA GLY A 121 10.01 -7.81 3.22
C GLY A 121 11.30 -8.62 3.23
N LYS A 122 11.36 -9.74 2.49
CA LYS A 122 12.58 -10.57 2.42
C LYS A 122 13.77 -9.86 1.76
N TRP A 123 13.54 -9.12 0.68
CA TRP A 123 14.62 -8.48 -0.07
C TRP A 123 15.13 -7.21 0.60
N THR A 124 14.23 -6.37 1.12
CA THR A 124 14.61 -5.14 1.81
C THR A 124 15.29 -5.45 3.15
N GLN A 125 14.80 -6.44 3.91
CA GLN A 125 15.47 -6.83 5.16
C GLN A 125 16.83 -7.48 4.91
N TRP A 126 16.98 -8.35 3.90
CA TRP A 126 18.27 -8.95 3.55
C TRP A 126 19.33 -7.90 3.16
N TRP A 127 18.95 -6.86 2.41
CA TRP A 127 19.87 -5.78 2.02
C TRP A 127 20.25 -4.88 3.18
N VAL A 128 19.28 -4.54 4.04
CA VAL A 128 19.51 -3.70 5.23
C VAL A 128 20.34 -4.44 6.27
N SER A 129 20.11 -5.73 6.51
CA SER A 129 20.90 -6.53 7.46
C SER A 129 22.37 -6.63 7.04
N ARG A 130 22.65 -6.88 5.76
CA ARG A 130 24.03 -6.91 5.25
C ARG A 130 24.75 -5.57 5.35
N ARG A 131 24.03 -4.46 5.19
CA ARG A 131 24.61 -3.12 5.29
C ARG A 131 24.91 -2.75 6.74
N LYS A 132 24.03 -3.15 7.68
CA LYS A 132 24.26 -3.01 9.13
C LYS A 132 25.45 -3.83 9.62
N GLU A 133 25.58 -5.08 9.18
CA GLU A 133 26.71 -5.96 9.54
C GLU A 133 28.04 -5.36 9.07
N LYS A 134 28.14 -4.94 7.80
CA LYS A 134 29.34 -4.26 7.29
C LYS A 134 29.66 -2.95 7.99
N MET A 135 28.64 -2.19 8.42
CA MET A 135 28.86 -0.93 9.14
C MET A 135 29.36 -1.21 10.55
N ALA A 136 28.81 -2.22 11.23
CA ALA A 136 29.27 -2.66 12.54
C ALA A 136 30.73 -3.13 12.48
N ASP A 137 31.07 -4.01 11.52
CA ASP A 137 32.45 -4.46 11.33
C ASP A 137 33.41 -3.29 11.10
N LEU A 138 33.02 -2.31 10.27
CA LEU A 138 33.85 -1.14 10.00
C LEU A 138 34.03 -0.26 11.24
N GLN A 139 32.97 -0.12 12.05
CA GLN A 139 33.00 0.67 13.27
C GLN A 139 33.88 0.02 14.34
N ASP A 140 33.82 -1.31 14.49
CA ASP A 140 34.72 -2.08 15.35
C ASP A 140 36.20 -1.93 14.92
N GLU A 141 36.47 -1.89 13.61
CA GLU A 141 37.82 -1.61 13.11
C GLU A 141 38.28 -0.19 13.41
N VAL A 142 37.40 0.81 13.28
CA VAL A 142 37.68 2.21 13.61
C VAL A 142 37.98 2.35 15.10
N ASP A 143 37.16 1.78 15.98
CA ASP A 143 37.34 1.88 17.43
C ASP A 143 38.68 1.27 17.87
N ARG A 144 39.04 0.10 17.32
CA ARG A 144 40.36 -0.52 17.53
C ARG A 144 41.51 0.39 17.08
N ILE A 145 41.34 1.08 15.94
CA ILE A 145 42.36 2.01 15.43
C ILE A 145 42.46 3.26 16.32
N LEU A 146 41.34 3.80 16.78
CA LEU A 146 41.31 4.94 17.70
C LEU A 146 41.99 4.62 19.03
N GLU A 147 41.81 3.41 19.55
CA GLU A 147 42.51 2.93 20.75
C GLU A 147 44.03 2.88 20.53
N LYS A 148 44.48 2.35 19.37
CA LYS A 148 45.89 2.31 18.99
C LYS A 148 46.50 3.72 18.88
N ILE A 149 45.77 4.67 18.29
CA ILE A 149 46.19 6.08 18.22
C ILE A 149 46.33 6.68 19.62
N GLY A 150 45.36 6.40 20.51
CA GLY A 150 45.39 6.88 21.90
C GLY A 150 46.61 6.39 22.68
N GLN A 151 47.09 5.16 22.40
CA GLN A 151 48.22 4.56 23.11
C GLN A 151 49.59 4.87 22.48
N GLN A 152 49.69 4.86 21.16
CA GLN A 152 50.98 4.87 20.43
C GLN A 152 51.16 6.11 19.53
N GLY A 153 50.14 6.98 19.45
CA GLY A 153 50.13 8.13 18.56
C GLY A 153 49.85 7.78 17.10
N MET A 154 49.63 8.82 16.28
CA MET A 154 49.22 8.69 14.88
C MET A 154 50.28 8.03 13.98
N GLU A 155 51.56 8.14 14.36
CA GLU A 155 52.69 7.60 13.60
C GLU A 155 52.76 6.07 13.61
N ALA A 156 52.11 5.42 14.58
CA ALA A 156 52.04 3.96 14.70
C ALA A 156 51.07 3.29 13.69
N LEU A 157 50.36 4.09 12.88
CA LEU A 157 49.38 3.59 11.92
C LEU A 157 50.02 3.11 10.63
N THR A 158 49.61 1.91 10.22
CA THR A 158 49.89 1.37 8.89
C THR A 158 49.07 2.09 7.82
N GLU A 159 49.55 2.04 6.57
CA GLU A 159 48.82 2.57 5.41
C GLU A 159 47.46 1.90 5.22
N ARG A 160 47.26 0.68 5.72
CA ARG A 160 45.94 0.02 5.71
C ARG A 160 44.99 0.67 6.72
N GLU A 161 45.43 0.91 7.95
CA GLU A 161 44.62 1.52 9.01
C GLU A 161 44.22 2.96 8.65
N LYS A 162 45.13 3.74 8.05
CA LYS A 162 44.82 5.09 7.53
C LYS A 162 43.73 5.06 6.45
N ARG A 163 43.76 4.08 5.55
CA ARG A 163 42.72 3.90 4.52
C ARG A 163 41.36 3.56 5.11
N ILE A 164 41.32 2.77 6.19
CA ILE A 164 40.07 2.43 6.88
C ILE A 164 39.44 3.68 7.51
N LEU A 165 40.25 4.53 8.16
CA LEU A 165 39.79 5.81 8.71
C LEU A 165 39.27 6.78 7.63
N ASP A 166 39.97 6.89 6.50
CA ASP A 166 39.52 7.72 5.36
C ASP A 166 38.20 7.20 4.77
N GLN A 167 38.04 5.88 4.66
CA GLN A 167 36.78 5.27 4.22
C GLN A 167 35.64 5.52 5.21
N ALA A 168 35.88 5.38 6.51
CA ALA A 168 34.89 5.66 7.55
C ALA A 168 34.49 7.14 7.56
N SER A 169 35.45 8.06 7.46
CA SER A 169 35.17 9.51 7.38
C SER A 169 34.25 9.86 6.22
N LYS A 170 34.52 9.31 5.02
CA LYS A 170 33.68 9.53 3.83
C LYS A 170 32.26 8.99 3.97
N LEU A 171 32.09 7.90 4.73
CA LEU A 171 30.77 7.32 5.00
C LEU A 171 29.98 8.19 5.99
N TYR A 172 30.61 8.66 7.08
CA TYR A 172 29.98 9.56 8.05
C TYR A 172 29.62 10.92 7.44
N ASP A 173 30.50 11.52 6.64
CA ASP A 173 30.23 12.78 5.95
C ASP A 173 29.08 12.67 4.93
N GLY A 174 28.87 11.47 4.38
CA GLY A 174 27.80 11.18 3.44
C GLY A 174 26.44 10.96 4.10
N GLU A 175 26.39 10.54 5.37
CA GLU A 175 25.14 10.36 6.13
C GLU A 175 24.62 11.65 6.76
N ILE A 176 25.46 12.66 6.96
CA ILE A 176 25.09 13.96 7.57
C ILE A 176 24.44 14.92 6.54
N LYS A 177 24.47 14.60 5.24
CA LYS A 177 23.84 15.38 4.15
C LYS A 177 22.49 14.84 3.72
#